data_AF-A0A1Z8B963-F1
#
_entry.id   AF-A0A1Z8B963-F1
#
_cell.length_a   1.000
_cell.length_b   1.000
_cell.length_c   1.000
_cell.angle_alpha   90.00
_cell.angle_beta   90.00
_cell.angle_gamma   90.00
#
_symmetry.space_group_name_H-M   'P 1'
#
loop_
_entity.id
_entity.type
_entity.pdbx_description
1 polymer ?
#
loop_
_entity_poly.entity_id
_entity_poly.type
_entity_poly.pdbx_seq_one_letter_code
_entity_poly.pdbx_strand_id
1 'polypeptide(L)'
;MKYLFLFIYLIINSCQAQKATDYENKVYKLLNEVFERKSENSSSNNAYININHNLKDSAKNLDDEILKKLLVNANSKNNIYLPKDILDDKKWKQTNTDFLISTFDQNKISIPNLIFCKNDNMPNNKIYLKNINAVLFYNHYAILSIEIQPGFNSISLFKLEHEKYNRITTITNPPLGYE
;
A
#
# COMPACT_ATOMS: atom_id res chain seq x y z
N MET A 1 38.16 -20.26 47.44
CA MET A 1 37.63 -19.15 46.61
C MET A 1 36.50 -19.70 45.77
N LYS A 2 35.30 -19.12 45.91
CA LYS A 2 34.04 -19.56 45.30
C LYS A 2 34.03 -19.17 43.82
N TYR A 3 33.95 -20.14 42.91
CA TYR A 3 33.63 -19.85 41.51
C TYR A 3 32.12 -19.68 41.38
N LEU A 4 31.75 -18.40 41.33
CA LEU A 4 30.46 -17.88 40.88
C LEU A 4 30.39 -18.12 39.36
N PHE A 5 29.88 -19.27 38.93
CA PHE A 5 29.63 -19.50 37.50
C PHE A 5 28.34 -18.77 37.10
N LEU A 6 28.56 -17.68 36.37
CA LEU A 6 27.60 -16.87 35.64
C LEU A 6 26.54 -17.73 34.94
N PHE A 7 25.31 -17.66 35.42
CA PHE A 7 24.10 -17.98 34.67
C PHE A 7 23.77 -16.78 33.75
N ILE A 8 24.61 -16.53 32.74
CA ILE A 8 24.30 -15.58 31.66
C ILE A 8 24.70 -16.26 30.36
N TYR A 9 23.82 -17.13 29.86
CA TYR A 9 23.84 -17.49 28.46
C TYR A 9 22.42 -17.45 27.92
N LEU A 10 22.21 -16.41 27.11
CA LEU A 10 21.28 -16.36 26.00
C LEU A 10 19.80 -16.46 26.37
N ILE A 11 19.26 -15.29 26.70
CA ILE A 11 18.01 -14.85 26.05
C ILE A 11 18.28 -14.94 24.54
N ILE A 12 17.98 -16.11 23.95
CA ILE A 12 17.76 -16.21 22.52
C ILE A 12 16.50 -15.38 22.32
N ASN A 13 16.71 -14.09 21.99
CA ASN A 13 15.73 -13.32 21.25
C ASN A 13 15.46 -14.12 19.99
N SER A 14 14.47 -15.01 20.05
CA SER A 14 13.83 -15.54 18.88
C SER A 14 13.09 -14.35 18.26
N CYS A 15 13.85 -13.49 17.58
CA CYS A 15 13.34 -12.72 16.48
C CYS A 15 12.99 -13.77 15.42
N GLN A 16 11.86 -14.47 15.65
CA GLN A 16 11.22 -15.22 14.60
C GLN A 16 10.83 -14.15 13.59
N ALA A 17 11.67 -13.98 12.57
CA ALA A 17 11.30 -13.24 11.37
C ALA A 17 10.03 -13.92 10.87
N GLN A 18 8.88 -13.33 11.19
CA GLN A 18 7.58 -13.89 10.85
C GLN A 18 7.55 -13.97 9.33
N LYS A 19 7.47 -15.21 8.81
CA LYS A 19 7.58 -15.45 7.38
C LYS A 19 6.42 -14.74 6.68
N ALA A 20 6.75 -13.70 5.92
CA ALA A 20 5.77 -12.88 5.20
C ALA A 20 4.99 -13.73 4.20
N THR A 21 3.69 -13.47 4.06
CA THR A 21 2.87 -14.09 3.02
C THR A 21 3.23 -13.56 1.63
N ASP A 22 2.85 -14.28 0.56
CA ASP A 22 3.00 -13.79 -0.82
C ASP A 22 2.27 -12.45 -1.03
N TYR A 23 1.07 -12.32 -0.45
CA TYR A 23 0.30 -11.07 -0.48
C TYR A 23 1.05 -9.93 0.20
N GLU A 24 1.57 -10.17 1.41
CA GLU A 24 2.34 -9.17 2.16
C GLU A 24 3.58 -8.70 1.38
N ASN A 25 4.34 -9.62 0.77
CA ASN A 25 5.50 -9.26 -0.05
C ASN A 25 5.10 -8.43 -1.28
N LYS A 26 3.96 -8.74 -1.91
CA LYS A 26 3.41 -7.95 -3.03
C LYS A 26 3.01 -6.55 -2.60
N VAL A 27 2.44 -6.39 -1.39
CA VAL A 27 2.13 -5.07 -0.82
C VAL A 27 3.41 -4.25 -0.66
N TYR A 28 4.44 -4.77 -0.01
CA TYR A 28 5.70 -4.02 0.14
C TYR A 28 6.34 -3.67 -1.20
N LYS A 29 6.34 -4.59 -2.17
CA LYS A 29 6.82 -4.31 -3.51
C LYS A 29 6.03 -3.16 -4.15
N LEU A 30 4.70 -3.20 -4.11
CA LEU A 30 3.85 -2.14 -4.64
C LEU A 30 4.14 -0.79 -3.97
N LEU A 31 4.26 -0.76 -2.64
CA LEU A 31 4.54 0.49 -1.91
C LEU A 31 5.91 1.07 -2.28
N ASN A 32 6.95 0.25 -2.35
CA ASN A 32 8.27 0.71 -2.77
C ASN A 32 8.22 1.32 -4.17
N GLU A 33 7.58 0.66 -5.13
CA GLU A 33 7.51 1.14 -6.52
C GLU A 33 6.64 2.40 -6.69
N VAL A 34 5.47 2.44 -6.04
CA VAL A 34 4.51 3.56 -6.18
C VAL A 34 5.04 4.84 -5.53
N PHE A 35 5.81 4.72 -4.45
CA PHE A 35 6.36 5.85 -3.72
C PHE A 35 7.83 6.14 -4.06
N GLU A 36 8.44 5.36 -4.96
CA GLU A 36 9.76 5.66 -5.52
C GLU A 36 9.69 6.99 -6.29
N ARG A 37 10.35 8.03 -5.77
CA ARG A 37 10.49 9.31 -6.49
C ARG A 37 11.63 9.22 -7.49
N LYS A 38 11.35 9.43 -8.78
CA LYS A 38 12.37 9.71 -9.79
C LYS A 38 12.89 11.13 -9.56
N SER A 39 14.04 11.27 -8.92
CA SER A 39 14.61 12.57 -8.57
C SER A 39 15.13 13.29 -9.80
N GLU A 40 14.60 14.47 -10.11
CA GLU A 40 15.43 15.50 -10.73
C GLU A 40 15.32 16.87 -10.04
N ASN A 41 14.17 17.30 -9.48
CA ASN A 41 14.08 18.66 -8.87
C ASN A 41 12.98 18.89 -7.81
N SER A 42 12.37 17.86 -7.21
CA SER A 42 11.27 18.07 -6.26
C SER A 42 11.75 18.14 -4.81
N SER A 43 11.45 19.25 -4.14
CA SER A 43 11.57 19.47 -2.69
C SER A 43 11.24 18.22 -1.83
N SER A 44 12.04 18.05 -0.76
CA SER A 44 12.12 16.93 0.19
C SER A 44 10.87 16.69 1.04
N ASN A 45 9.69 16.73 0.44
CA ASN A 45 8.44 16.45 1.14
C ASN A 45 8.33 14.94 1.38
N ASN A 46 8.67 14.52 2.60
CA ASN A 46 8.38 13.19 3.11
C ASN A 46 6.88 12.91 3.00
N ALA A 47 6.53 11.69 2.58
CA ALA A 47 5.19 11.14 2.68
C ALA A 47 5.09 10.36 3.99
N TYR A 48 4.00 10.55 4.74
CA TYR A 48 3.78 9.89 6.02
C TYR A 48 2.62 8.92 5.91
N ILE A 49 2.85 7.66 6.27
CA ILE A 49 1.84 6.60 6.32
C ILE A 49 1.61 6.17 7.76
N ASN A 50 0.35 6.00 8.15
CA ASN A 50 0.04 5.36 9.43
C ASN A 50 0.58 3.94 9.43
N ILE A 51 1.43 3.62 10.41
CA ILE A 51 2.03 2.29 10.54
C ILE A 51 0.97 1.19 10.78
N ASN A 52 -0.16 1.57 11.40
CA ASN A 52 -1.28 0.68 11.60
C ASN A 52 -2.11 0.64 10.31
N HIS A 53 -2.39 -0.57 9.82
CA HIS A 53 -3.21 -0.77 8.63
C HIS A 53 -4.21 -1.90 8.87
N ASN A 54 -5.26 -1.95 8.04
CA ASN A 54 -6.18 -3.08 8.02
C ASN A 54 -6.30 -3.63 6.60
N LEU A 55 -5.30 -4.40 6.18
CA LEU A 55 -5.24 -4.95 4.83
C LEU A 55 -5.79 -6.37 4.73
N LYS A 56 -6.06 -7.03 5.86
CA LYS A 56 -6.59 -8.40 5.92
C LYS A 56 -7.94 -8.56 5.21
N ASP A 57 -8.72 -7.49 5.17
CA ASP A 57 -10.03 -7.43 4.51
C ASP A 57 -10.06 -6.38 3.39
N SER A 58 -8.94 -6.14 2.70
CA SER A 58 -8.84 -5.10 1.66
C SER A 58 -9.97 -5.18 0.63
N ALA A 59 -10.38 -6.39 0.22
CA ALA A 59 -11.47 -6.57 -0.72
C ALA A 59 -12.82 -6.07 -0.19
N LYS A 60 -13.09 -6.27 1.10
CA LYS A 60 -14.32 -5.81 1.76
C LYS A 60 -14.26 -4.32 2.10
N ASN A 61 -13.08 -3.84 2.50
CA ASN A 61 -12.87 -2.45 2.92
C ASN A 61 -12.90 -1.46 1.74
N LEU A 62 -12.61 -1.95 0.53
CA LEU A 62 -12.71 -1.12 -0.66
C LEU A 62 -14.19 -0.85 -0.98
N ASP A 63 -14.57 0.41 -1.14
CA ASP A 63 -15.92 0.77 -1.56
C ASP A 63 -16.24 0.32 -3.00
N ASP A 64 -17.41 -0.28 -3.20
CA ASP A 64 -17.82 -0.85 -4.50
C ASP A 64 -18.07 0.23 -5.56
N GLU A 65 -18.64 1.38 -5.17
CA GLU A 65 -18.90 2.47 -6.11
C GLU A 65 -17.60 3.12 -6.57
N ILE A 66 -16.66 3.34 -5.65
CA ILE A 66 -15.33 3.87 -5.96
C ILE A 66 -14.58 2.89 -6.88
N LEU A 67 -14.63 1.58 -6.61
CA LEU A 67 -14.04 0.57 -7.48
C LEU A 67 -14.63 0.63 -8.89
N LYS A 68 -15.97 0.64 -9.01
CA LYS A 68 -16.65 0.73 -10.33
C LYS A 68 -16.26 1.99 -11.08
N LYS A 69 -16.24 3.14 -10.41
CA LYS A 69 -15.80 4.42 -10.99
C LYS A 69 -14.37 4.33 -11.52
N LEU A 70 -13.45 3.73 -10.77
CA LEU A 70 -12.07 3.53 -11.20
C LEU A 70 -11.99 2.69 -12.47
N LEU A 71 -12.71 1.56 -12.53
CA LEU A 71 -12.67 0.65 -13.67
C LEU A 71 -13.32 1.27 -14.92
N VAL A 72 -14.43 2.01 -14.77
CA VAL A 72 -15.04 2.77 -15.86
C VAL A 72 -14.08 3.84 -16.37
N ASN A 73 -13.44 4.60 -15.48
CA ASN A 73 -12.44 5.62 -15.85
C ASN A 73 -11.23 4.98 -16.56
N ALA A 74 -10.80 3.81 -16.10
CA ALA A 74 -9.71 3.06 -16.71
C ALA A 74 -10.05 2.62 -18.15
N ASN A 75 -11.31 2.24 -18.41
CA ASN A 75 -11.78 1.83 -19.72
C ASN A 75 -12.04 3.02 -20.67
N SER A 76 -12.43 4.19 -20.15
CA SER A 76 -12.80 5.34 -20.98
C SER A 76 -11.63 6.25 -21.36
N LYS A 77 -10.62 6.39 -20.48
CA LYS A 77 -9.54 7.37 -20.68
C LYS A 77 -8.27 6.82 -21.28
N ASN A 78 -8.08 5.51 -21.30
CA ASN A 78 -6.79 4.94 -21.68
C ASN A 78 -6.80 4.44 -23.12
N ASN A 79 -5.81 4.88 -23.90
CA ASN A 79 -5.41 4.25 -25.17
C ASN A 79 -4.87 2.82 -24.99
N ILE A 80 -4.97 2.26 -23.79
CA ILE A 80 -4.46 0.95 -23.39
C ILE A 80 -5.66 0.02 -23.27
N TYR A 81 -5.67 -1.04 -24.08
CA TYR A 81 -6.66 -2.09 -23.96
C TYR A 81 -6.54 -2.78 -22.60
N LEU A 82 -7.64 -2.80 -21.85
CA LEU A 82 -7.77 -3.57 -20.62
C LEU A 82 -8.58 -4.84 -20.88
N PRO A 83 -8.10 -6.02 -20.47
CA PRO A 83 -8.86 -7.25 -20.56
C PRO A 83 -10.19 -7.17 -19.79
N LYS A 84 -11.23 -7.84 -20.29
CA LYS A 84 -12.59 -7.77 -19.70
C LYS A 84 -12.65 -8.20 -18.24
N ASP A 85 -11.81 -9.16 -17.83
CA ASP A 85 -11.76 -9.65 -16.45
C ASP A 85 -11.12 -8.63 -15.49
N ILE A 86 -10.24 -7.75 -15.98
CA ILE A 86 -9.71 -6.62 -15.21
C ILE A 86 -10.79 -5.57 -14.95
N LEU A 87 -11.75 -5.43 -15.88
CA LEU A 87 -12.87 -4.50 -15.77
C LEU A 87 -14.07 -5.07 -14.98
N ASP A 88 -14.00 -6.34 -14.55
CA ASP A 88 -15.02 -6.98 -13.73
C ASP A 88 -14.73 -6.75 -12.23
N ASP A 89 -15.51 -5.87 -11.60
CA ASP A 89 -15.37 -5.52 -10.19
C ASP A 89 -15.49 -6.74 -9.26
N LYS A 90 -16.27 -7.76 -9.65
CA LYS A 90 -16.44 -8.99 -8.86
C LYS A 90 -15.15 -9.78 -8.76
N LYS A 91 -14.29 -9.74 -9.78
CA LYS A 91 -12.98 -10.45 -9.77
C LYS A 91 -12.06 -9.90 -8.71
N TRP A 92 -11.99 -8.58 -8.60
CA TRP A 92 -11.20 -7.89 -7.57
C TRP A 92 -11.64 -8.24 -6.15
N LYS A 93 -12.95 -8.40 -5.96
CA LYS A 93 -13.56 -8.72 -4.66
C LYS A 93 -13.36 -10.15 -4.20
N GLN A 94 -12.90 -11.04 -5.09
CA GLN A 94 -12.59 -12.44 -4.78
C GLN A 94 -11.10 -12.67 -4.47
N THR A 95 -10.27 -11.62 -4.53
CA THR A 95 -8.83 -11.74 -4.30
C THR A 95 -8.53 -12.06 -2.84
N ASN A 96 -7.56 -12.94 -2.61
CA ASN A 96 -7.11 -13.27 -1.27
C ASN A 96 -6.24 -12.13 -0.72
N THR A 97 -6.61 -11.61 0.45
CA THR A 97 -5.96 -10.46 1.09
C THR A 97 -5.36 -10.85 2.44
N ASP A 98 -4.50 -11.87 2.46
CA ASP A 98 -3.97 -12.41 3.71
C ASP A 98 -2.74 -11.62 4.22
N PHE A 99 -3.01 -10.49 4.87
CA PHE A 99 -2.01 -9.69 5.59
C PHE A 99 -2.06 -10.04 7.08
N LEU A 100 -1.07 -10.78 7.56
CA LEU A 100 -1.12 -11.41 8.88
C LEU A 100 -0.69 -10.49 10.03
N ILE A 101 0.15 -9.50 9.76
CA ILE A 101 0.65 -8.56 10.77
C ILE A 101 -0.27 -7.33 10.86
N SER A 102 -0.35 -6.72 12.05
CA SER A 102 -1.20 -5.54 12.30
C SER A 102 -0.51 -4.20 12.04
N THR A 103 0.81 -4.25 11.83
CA THR A 103 1.67 -3.08 11.61
C THR A 103 2.64 -3.36 10.48
N PHE A 104 2.89 -2.37 9.63
CA PHE A 104 3.91 -2.50 8.60
C PHE A 104 5.30 -2.71 9.20
N ASP A 105 6.06 -3.64 8.62
CA ASP A 105 7.49 -3.83 8.83
C ASP A 105 8.27 -2.82 8.00
N GLN A 106 8.76 -1.79 8.69
CA GLN A 106 9.50 -0.69 8.05
C GLN A 106 10.79 -1.15 7.38
N ASN A 107 11.38 -2.28 7.80
CA ASN A 107 12.62 -2.78 7.21
C ASN A 107 12.43 -3.28 5.76
N LYS A 108 11.18 -3.50 5.34
CA LYS A 108 10.84 -3.90 3.97
C LYS A 108 10.61 -2.71 3.04
N ILE A 109 10.70 -1.49 3.55
CA ILE A 109 10.55 -0.27 2.78
C ILE A 109 11.94 0.32 2.52
N SER A 110 12.29 0.45 1.25
CA SER A 110 13.58 1.01 0.81
C SER A 110 13.51 2.49 0.45
N ILE A 111 12.33 3.11 0.58
CA ILE A 111 12.08 4.49 0.17
C ILE A 111 12.35 5.46 1.32
N PRO A 112 13.42 6.28 1.28
CA PRO A 112 13.84 7.11 2.42
C PRO A 112 12.86 8.23 2.76
N ASN A 113 12.05 8.66 1.78
CA ASN A 113 11.04 9.70 1.93
C ASN A 113 9.65 9.14 2.30
N LEU A 114 9.51 7.84 2.54
CA LEU A 114 8.27 7.22 3.01
C LEU A 114 8.41 6.84 4.49
N ILE A 115 7.78 7.62 5.36
CA ILE A 115 7.91 7.49 6.81
C ILE A 115 6.64 6.86 7.39
N PHE A 116 6.81 5.76 8.11
CA PHE A 116 5.71 5.11 8.84
C PHE A 116 5.69 5.61 10.29
N CYS A 117 4.57 6.20 10.71
CA CYS A 117 4.39 6.69 12.07
C CYS A 117 3.01 6.35 12.62
N LYS A 118 2.85 6.38 13.94
CA LYS A 118 1.51 6.29 14.57
C LYS A 118 0.77 7.61 14.36
N ASN A 119 -0.56 7.55 14.25
CA ASN A 119 -1.41 8.73 14.07
C ASN A 119 -1.10 9.87 15.06
N ASP A 120 -0.86 9.54 16.33
CA ASP A 120 -0.63 10.52 17.40
C ASP A 120 0.71 11.28 17.25
N ASN A 121 1.62 10.78 16.39
CA ASN A 121 2.94 11.35 16.14
C ASN A 121 3.07 11.95 14.73
N MET A 122 1.94 12.22 14.05
CA MET A 122 1.95 12.78 12.70
C MET A 122 2.20 14.30 12.71
N PRO A 123 3.11 14.82 11.85
CA PRO A 123 3.39 16.25 11.78
C PRO A 123 2.27 17.04 11.08
N ASN A 124 1.76 18.09 11.73
CA ASN A 124 0.58 18.88 11.33
C ASN A 124 0.65 19.72 10.04
N ASN A 125 1.77 19.74 9.30
CA ASN A 125 1.97 20.62 8.13
C ASN A 125 2.53 19.92 6.87
N LYS A 126 2.26 18.63 6.64
CA LYS A 126 2.86 17.87 5.52
C LYS A 126 1.83 17.09 4.69
N ILE A 127 2.19 16.70 3.46
CA ILE A 127 1.33 15.89 2.57
C ILE A 127 1.04 14.56 3.28
N TYR A 128 -0.22 14.36 3.65
CA TYR A 128 -0.67 13.20 4.42
C TYR A 128 -1.01 12.04 3.48
N LEU A 129 -0.51 10.85 3.79
CA LEU A 129 -1.08 9.60 3.32
C LEU A 129 -1.60 8.89 4.56
N LYS A 130 -2.74 9.37 5.06
CA LYS A 130 -3.19 9.03 6.41
C LYS A 130 -3.32 7.51 6.57
N ASN A 131 -4.01 6.85 5.64
CA ASN A 131 -4.23 5.40 5.72
C ASN A 131 -4.16 4.74 4.34
N ILE A 132 -3.66 3.51 4.30
CA ILE A 132 -3.91 2.60 3.17
C ILE A 132 -5.17 1.81 3.50
N ASN A 133 -6.25 2.09 2.78
CA ASN A 133 -7.56 1.50 3.02
C ASN A 133 -7.64 0.07 2.46
N ALA A 134 -7.06 -0.14 1.28
CA ALA A 134 -7.09 -1.42 0.60
C ALA A 134 -5.93 -1.54 -0.40
N VAL A 135 -5.42 -2.77 -0.53
CA VAL A 135 -4.56 -3.18 -1.64
C VAL A 135 -5.15 -4.45 -2.24
N LEU A 136 -5.34 -4.50 -3.56
CA LEU A 136 -5.83 -5.70 -4.24
C LEU A 136 -4.88 -6.07 -5.36
N PHE A 137 -4.71 -7.38 -5.60
CA PHE A 137 -3.90 -7.90 -6.69
C PHE A 137 -4.71 -8.88 -7.52
N TYR A 138 -4.75 -8.68 -8.83
CA TYR A 138 -5.40 -9.60 -9.75
C TYR A 138 -4.57 -9.70 -11.04
N ASN A 139 -4.08 -10.90 -11.35
CA ASN A 139 -3.11 -11.14 -12.42
C ASN A 139 -1.89 -10.20 -12.30
N HIS A 140 -1.58 -9.45 -13.36
CA HIS A 140 -0.51 -8.47 -13.41
C HIS A 140 -0.98 -7.06 -13.05
N TYR A 141 -2.08 -6.93 -12.32
CA TYR A 141 -2.67 -5.63 -11.97
C TYR A 141 -2.78 -5.49 -10.46
N ALA A 142 -2.71 -4.24 -10.00
CA ALA A 142 -2.89 -3.89 -8.61
C ALA A 142 -3.80 -2.69 -8.45
N ILE A 143 -4.60 -2.68 -7.39
CA ILE A 143 -5.37 -1.51 -6.95
C ILE A 143 -4.82 -1.08 -5.60
N LEU A 144 -4.54 0.21 -5.47
CA LEU A 144 -4.17 0.84 -4.21
C LEU A 144 -5.21 1.91 -3.88
N SER A 145 -5.82 1.81 -2.70
CA SER A 145 -6.74 2.81 -2.16
C SER A 145 -6.11 3.44 -0.93
N ILE A 146 -5.92 4.76 -0.97
CA ILE A 146 -5.30 5.56 0.07
C ILE A 146 -6.24 6.69 0.51
N GLU A 147 -6.36 6.89 1.81
CA GLU A 147 -6.95 8.10 2.38
C GLU A 147 -5.85 9.17 2.48
N ILE A 148 -5.92 10.19 1.64
CA ILE A 148 -4.93 11.29 1.65
C ILE A 148 -5.23 12.21 2.82
N GLN A 149 -6.50 12.54 3.04
CA GLN A 149 -6.97 13.32 4.18
C GLN A 149 -8.35 12.82 4.61
N PRO A 150 -8.84 13.15 5.82
CA PRO A 150 -10.13 12.67 6.30
C PRO A 150 -11.26 12.86 5.28
N GLY A 151 -11.89 11.76 4.88
CA GLY A 151 -12.99 11.77 3.91
C GLY A 151 -12.57 11.98 2.45
N PHE A 152 -11.28 11.90 2.15
CA PHE A 152 -10.73 12.06 0.81
C PHE A 152 -9.86 10.86 0.43
N ASN A 153 -10.37 10.04 -0.47
CA ASN A 153 -9.72 8.83 -0.93
C ASN A 153 -9.18 9.02 -2.34
N SER A 154 -7.94 8.61 -2.58
CA SER A 154 -7.41 8.38 -3.91
C SER A 154 -7.31 6.87 -4.14
N ILE A 155 -7.82 6.43 -5.27
CA ILE A 155 -7.71 5.04 -5.69
C ILE A 155 -7.05 4.98 -7.06
N SER A 156 -6.09 4.09 -7.21
CA SER A 156 -5.28 3.98 -8.41
C SER A 156 -5.21 2.54 -8.90
N LEU A 157 -5.30 2.36 -10.21
CA LEU A 157 -5.07 1.10 -10.90
C LEU A 157 -3.66 1.10 -11.49
N PHE A 158 -2.92 0.03 -11.26
CA PHE A 158 -1.56 -0.18 -11.77
C PHE A 158 -1.49 -1.48 -12.57
N LYS A 159 -0.55 -1.52 -13.51
CA LYS A 159 -0.14 -2.72 -14.24
C LYS A 159 1.33 -3.00 -13.99
N LEU A 160 1.63 -4.24 -13.63
CA LEU A 160 2.99 -4.74 -13.48
C LEU A 160 3.57 -5.07 -14.87
N GLU A 161 4.58 -4.32 -15.29
CA GLU A 161 5.30 -4.53 -16.55
C GLU A 161 6.79 -4.38 -16.30
N HIS A 162 7.61 -5.33 -16.79
CA HIS A 162 9.06 -5.32 -16.58
C HIS A 162 9.43 -5.12 -15.10
N GLU A 163 8.73 -5.85 -14.23
CA GLU A 163 8.87 -5.82 -12.76
C GLU A 163 8.46 -4.53 -12.05
N LYS A 164 7.97 -3.51 -12.78
CA LYS A 164 7.55 -2.22 -12.23
C LYS A 164 6.04 -2.01 -12.34
N TYR A 165 5.47 -1.32 -11.35
CA TYR A 165 4.07 -0.94 -11.37
C TYR A 165 3.87 0.40 -12.10
N ASN A 166 3.35 0.33 -13.32
CA ASN A 166 2.95 1.50 -14.10
C ASN A 166 1.51 1.88 -13.78
N ARG A 167 1.29 3.14 -13.40
CA ARG A 167 -0.05 3.65 -13.11
C ARG A 167 -0.84 3.79 -14.41
N ILE A 168 -2.00 3.12 -14.46
CA ILE A 168 -2.95 3.22 -15.57
C ILE A 168 -3.85 4.44 -15.37
N THR A 169 -4.48 4.54 -14.19
CA THR A 169 -5.39 5.62 -13.89
C THR A 169 -5.53 5.81 -12.38
N THR A 170 -6.01 6.99 -12.01
CA THR A 170 -6.35 7.37 -10.65
C THR A 170 -7.67 8.11 -10.69
N ILE A 171 -8.51 7.91 -9.69
CA ILE A 171 -9.63 8.79 -9.38
C ILE A 171 -9.55 9.18 -7.91
N THR A 172 -10.25 10.23 -7.52
CA THR A 172 -10.46 10.57 -6.12
C THR A 172 -11.94 10.65 -5.74
N ASN A 173 -12.20 10.52 -4.45
CA ASN A 173 -13.52 10.66 -3.87
C ASN A 173 -13.45 11.46 -2.56
N PRO A 174 -14.07 12.65 -2.48
CA PRO A 174 -14.75 13.35 -3.56
C PRO A 174 -13.79 13.71 -4.72
N PRO A 175 -14.27 13.89 -5.96
CA PRO A 175 -13.41 14.17 -7.10
C PRO A 175 -12.73 15.55 -6.99
N LEU A 176 -11.44 15.63 -7.35
CA LEU A 176 -10.71 16.90 -7.45
C LEU A 176 -10.91 17.55 -8.81
N GLY A 177 -12.06 18.18 -9.03
CA GLY A 177 -12.31 18.96 -10.25
C GLY A 177 -12.23 18.12 -11.52
N TYR A 178 -11.52 18.61 -12.55
CA TYR A 178 -11.39 17.97 -13.86
C TYR A 178 -10.47 16.74 -13.80
N GLU A 179 -10.93 15.66 -13.18
CA GLU A 179 -10.27 14.34 -13.23
C GLU A 179 -10.51 13.62 -14.52
#